data_AF-A0A2E9TPH3-F1
#
_entry.id   AF-A0A2E9TPH3-F1
#
_cell.length_a   1.000
_cell.length_b   1.000
_cell.length_c   1.000
_cell.angle_alpha   90.00
_cell.angle_beta   90.00
_cell.angle_gamma   90.00
#
_symmetry.space_group_name_H-M   'P 1'
#
loop_
_entity.id
_entity.type
_entity.pdbx_description
1 polymer ?
#
loop_
_entity_poly.entity_id
_entity_poly.type
_entity_poly.pdbx_seq_one_letter_code
_entity_poly.pdbx_strand_id
1 'polypeptide(L)'
;MSSKKQLEKLEFVVTAIVNNYFIVHQKMALLSPLLEDKDLFERWNHTEGASAAEAMRMTLYMAVLSDMRALLFDADKRTASLGQVIDALKNSNLVNALRENFVDPPPTTVVGHDSDPEMRDFIAAEGAKMYMDMTGKRFDELLPETIRMFEKFQASDLAIRVDSARSKIISHKELQSVEGERRLYSPVDFGLRWGDAEDIVTGARDLIFNANMLVNCSSYDLDSFFSAHINSAQTFWSIPKKA
;
A
#
# COMPACT_ATOMS: atom_id res chain seq x y z
N MET A 1 -19.46 -20.23 1.70
CA MET A 1 -19.33 -19.10 2.65
C MET A 1 -20.45 -18.13 2.31
N SER A 2 -21.16 -17.53 3.28
CA SER A 2 -22.19 -16.52 2.96
C SER A 2 -21.54 -15.25 2.40
N SER A 3 -22.26 -14.49 1.58
CA SER A 3 -21.80 -13.21 1.02
C SER A 3 -21.28 -12.26 2.11
N LYS A 4 -22.01 -12.16 3.23
CA LYS A 4 -21.61 -11.37 4.40
C LYS A 4 -20.23 -11.76 4.96
N LYS A 5 -19.95 -13.05 5.13
CA LYS A 5 -18.64 -13.51 5.62
C LYS A 5 -17.52 -13.22 4.61
N GLN A 6 -17.84 -13.19 3.31
CA GLN A 6 -16.87 -12.85 2.26
C GLN A 6 -16.53 -11.36 2.29
N LEU A 7 -17.51 -10.50 2.54
CA LEU A 7 -17.31 -9.07 2.73
C LEU A 7 -16.45 -8.78 3.97
N GLU A 8 -16.83 -9.32 5.13
CA GLU A 8 -16.06 -9.16 6.39
C GLU A 8 -14.59 -9.61 6.21
N LYS A 9 -14.37 -10.72 5.49
CA LYS A 9 -13.01 -11.17 5.16
C LYS A 9 -12.29 -10.15 4.27
N LEU A 10 -12.96 -9.62 3.25
CA LEU A 10 -12.36 -8.68 2.31
C LEU A 10 -12.00 -7.35 3.00
N GLU A 11 -12.89 -6.82 3.83
CA GLU A 11 -12.67 -5.63 4.66
C GLU A 11 -11.44 -5.79 5.56
N PHE A 12 -11.34 -6.95 6.23
CA PHE A 12 -10.18 -7.28 7.05
C PHE A 12 -8.88 -7.33 6.22
N VAL A 13 -8.90 -8.00 5.08
CA VAL A 13 -7.74 -8.12 4.18
C VAL A 13 -7.27 -6.75 3.73
N VAL A 14 -8.18 -5.89 3.27
CA VAL A 14 -7.84 -4.55 2.78
C VAL A 14 -7.32 -3.66 3.90
N THR A 15 -7.93 -3.71 5.09
CA THR A 15 -7.44 -3.00 6.27
C THR A 15 -6.02 -3.46 6.65
N ALA A 16 -5.76 -4.76 6.60
CA ALA A 16 -4.43 -5.31 6.86
C ALA A 16 -3.42 -4.82 5.82
N ILE A 17 -3.79 -4.75 4.53
CA ILE A 17 -2.91 -4.22 3.47
C ILE A 17 -2.56 -2.77 3.75
N VAL A 18 -3.55 -1.91 4.04
CA VAL A 18 -3.34 -0.49 4.35
C VAL A 18 -2.40 -0.31 5.54
N ASN A 19 -2.66 -1.02 6.64
CA ASN A 19 -1.83 -0.91 7.85
C ASN A 19 -0.37 -1.32 7.57
N ASN A 20 -0.17 -2.40 6.82
CA ASN A 20 1.18 -2.83 6.45
C ASN A 20 1.85 -1.85 5.48
N TYR A 21 1.09 -1.27 4.53
CA TYR A 21 1.62 -0.25 3.63
C TYR A 21 2.16 0.97 4.39
N PHE A 22 1.47 1.43 5.45
CA PHE A 22 2.00 2.50 6.31
C PHE A 22 3.34 2.11 6.97
N ILE A 23 3.48 0.86 7.42
CA ILE A 23 4.76 0.36 7.96
C ILE A 23 5.85 0.33 6.87
N VAL A 24 5.51 -0.08 5.64
CA VAL A 24 6.46 -0.02 4.52
C VAL A 24 6.88 1.41 4.23
N HIS A 25 5.95 2.36 4.17
CA HIS A 25 6.26 3.76 3.98
C HIS A 25 7.20 4.28 5.09
N GLN A 26 6.98 3.87 6.34
CA GLN A 26 7.88 4.24 7.43
C GLN A 26 9.29 3.66 7.25
N LYS A 27 9.41 2.41 6.78
CA LYS A 27 10.72 1.81 6.42
C LYS A 27 11.38 2.57 5.27
N MET A 28 10.61 2.99 4.26
CA MET A 28 11.10 3.79 3.15
C MET A 28 11.61 5.16 3.61
N ALA A 29 10.88 5.82 4.52
CA ALA A 29 11.32 7.09 5.12
C ALA A 29 12.63 6.95 5.90
N LEU A 30 12.85 5.81 6.58
CA LEU A 30 14.14 5.50 7.23
C LEU A 30 15.24 5.18 6.22
N LEU A 31 14.90 4.55 5.10
CA LEU A 31 15.85 4.16 4.05
C LEU A 31 16.31 5.36 3.21
N SER A 32 15.44 6.30 2.86
CA SER A 32 15.73 7.40 1.93
C SER A 32 17.00 8.20 2.28
N PRO A 33 17.27 8.58 3.54
CA PRO A 33 18.55 9.21 3.91
C PRO A 33 19.77 8.34 3.61
N LEU A 34 19.66 7.01 3.73
CA LEU A 34 20.72 6.06 3.36
C LEU A 34 20.86 5.85 1.84
N LEU A 35 20.00 6.44 1.01
CA LEU A 35 20.11 6.40 -0.44
C LEU A 35 20.59 7.73 -1.01
N GLU A 36 20.19 8.84 -0.40
CA GLU A 36 20.27 10.18 -0.99
C GLU A 36 21.20 11.14 -0.22
N ASP A 37 21.32 10.99 1.10
CA ASP A 37 22.06 11.93 1.95
C ASP A 37 23.55 11.59 1.98
N LYS A 38 24.32 12.30 1.15
CA LYS A 38 25.78 12.17 1.09
C LYS A 38 26.45 12.57 2.40
N ASP A 39 25.93 13.60 3.06
CA ASP A 39 26.51 14.13 4.31
C ASP A 39 26.33 13.12 5.45
N LEU A 40 25.24 12.35 5.44
CA LEU A 40 25.02 11.26 6.38
C LEU A 40 26.09 10.15 6.23
N PHE A 41 26.43 9.74 5.01
CA PHE A 41 27.50 8.76 4.78
C PHE A 41 28.89 9.32 5.09
N GLU A 42 29.13 10.60 4.79
CA GLU A 42 30.41 11.24 5.09
C GLU A 42 30.76 11.22 6.59
N ARG A 43 29.75 11.27 7.48
CA ARG A 43 29.95 11.13 8.94
C ARG A 43 30.57 9.79 9.34
N TRP A 44 30.40 8.75 8.52
CA TRP A 44 30.90 7.41 8.79
C TRP A 44 32.06 7.01 7.91
N ASN A 45 32.46 7.85 6.94
CA ASN A 45 33.59 7.57 6.07
C ASN A 45 34.85 7.27 6.90
N HIS A 46 35.55 6.21 6.52
CA HIS A 46 36.74 5.70 7.21
C HIS A 46 36.52 5.23 8.66
N THR A 47 35.27 4.93 9.05
CA THR A 47 34.94 4.31 10.34
C THR A 47 34.24 2.96 10.16
N GLU A 48 34.22 2.12 11.21
CA GLU A 48 33.40 0.90 11.23
C GLU A 48 31.90 1.19 11.05
N GLY A 49 31.47 2.43 11.33
CA GLY A 49 30.11 2.91 11.10
C GLY A 49 29.66 2.81 9.65
N ALA A 50 30.57 2.90 8.68
CA ALA A 50 30.24 2.76 7.26
C ALA A 50 29.73 1.35 6.94
N SER A 51 30.34 0.33 7.54
CA SER A 51 29.91 -1.06 7.37
C SER A 51 28.54 -1.31 8.02
N ALA A 52 28.27 -0.68 9.18
CA ALA A 52 26.97 -0.77 9.84
C ALA A 52 25.86 -0.05 9.04
N ALA A 53 26.15 1.13 8.49
CA ALA A 53 25.24 1.88 7.63
C ALA A 53 24.88 1.08 6.36
N GLU A 54 25.87 0.43 5.73
CA GLU A 54 25.63 -0.44 4.57
C GLU A 54 24.73 -1.62 4.93
N ALA A 55 24.97 -2.28 6.06
CA ALA A 55 24.14 -3.38 6.53
C ALA A 55 22.69 -2.94 6.80
N MET A 56 22.49 -1.77 7.41
CA MET A 56 21.16 -1.19 7.61
C MET A 56 20.48 -0.86 6.28
N ARG A 57 21.19 -0.23 5.35
CA ARG A 57 20.69 0.12 4.01
C ARG A 57 20.19 -1.11 3.28
N MET A 58 21.02 -2.15 3.20
CA MET A 58 20.64 -3.43 2.58
C MET A 58 19.44 -4.06 3.30
N THR A 59 19.42 -4.06 4.64
CA THR A 59 18.32 -4.66 5.40
C THR A 59 16.99 -3.95 5.15
N LEU A 60 16.96 -2.62 5.21
CA LEU A 60 15.76 -1.82 4.99
C LEU A 60 15.26 -1.95 3.55
N TYR A 61 16.16 -1.89 2.57
CA TYR A 61 15.81 -2.07 1.17
C TYR A 61 15.19 -3.44 0.89
N MET A 62 15.81 -4.51 1.39
CA MET A 62 15.27 -5.86 1.25
C MET A 62 13.93 -6.01 1.96
N ALA A 63 13.76 -5.39 3.13
CA ALA A 63 12.49 -5.41 3.86
C ALA A 63 11.38 -4.71 3.08
N VAL A 64 11.63 -3.52 2.53
CA VAL A 64 10.65 -2.78 1.71
C VAL A 64 10.22 -3.61 0.49
N LEU A 65 11.17 -4.15 -0.27
CA LEU A 65 10.85 -4.97 -1.44
C LEU A 65 10.07 -6.24 -1.06
N SER A 66 10.46 -6.91 0.02
CA SER A 66 9.78 -8.12 0.50
C SER A 66 8.34 -7.84 0.90
N ASP A 67 8.12 -6.79 1.67
CA ASP A 67 6.80 -6.44 2.17
C ASP A 67 5.90 -5.98 1.03
N MET A 68 6.38 -5.13 0.13
CA MET A 68 5.62 -4.71 -1.04
C MET A 68 5.24 -5.89 -1.92
N ARG A 69 6.17 -6.82 -2.18
CA ARG A 69 5.86 -8.06 -2.89
C ARG A 69 4.74 -8.82 -2.20
N ALA A 70 4.81 -9.01 -0.88
CA ALA A 70 3.81 -9.76 -0.13
C ALA A 70 2.43 -9.08 -0.20
N LEU A 71 2.40 -7.75 -0.06
CA LEU A 71 1.18 -6.95 -0.13
C LEU A 71 0.56 -6.93 -1.52
N LEU A 72 1.35 -7.04 -2.58
CA LEU A 72 0.86 -6.87 -3.95
C LEU A 72 0.60 -8.20 -4.66
N PHE A 73 1.54 -9.15 -4.55
CA PHE A 73 1.68 -10.27 -5.48
C PHE A 73 1.63 -11.64 -4.81
N ASP A 74 1.41 -11.74 -3.50
CA ASP A 74 1.32 -13.06 -2.86
C ASP A 74 0.06 -13.81 -3.30
N ALA A 75 0.27 -15.00 -3.87
CA ALA A 75 -0.78 -15.85 -4.42
C ALA A 75 -1.30 -16.90 -3.42
N ASP A 76 -0.68 -17.07 -2.24
CA ASP A 76 -1.21 -18.01 -1.24
C ASP A 76 -2.54 -17.49 -0.69
N LYS A 77 -3.62 -18.25 -0.89
CA LYS A 77 -5.01 -17.96 -0.46
C LYS A 77 -5.21 -17.57 1.01
N ARG A 78 -4.20 -17.73 1.86
CA ARG A 78 -4.20 -17.38 3.29
C ARG A 78 -3.56 -16.01 3.56
N THR A 79 -2.91 -15.41 2.57
CA THR A 79 -2.23 -14.12 2.70
C THR A 79 -3.18 -12.96 2.40
N ALA A 80 -2.89 -11.80 2.98
CA ALA A 80 -3.60 -10.57 2.66
C ALA A 80 -2.83 -9.83 1.56
N SER A 81 -3.20 -10.06 0.31
CA SER A 81 -2.57 -9.43 -0.86
C SER A 81 -3.59 -8.72 -1.75
N LEU A 82 -3.13 -7.68 -2.43
CA LEU A 82 -3.94 -6.89 -3.33
C LEU A 82 -4.42 -7.71 -4.52
N GLY A 83 -3.61 -8.66 -5.02
CA GLY A 83 -4.05 -9.61 -6.05
C GLY A 83 -5.34 -10.35 -5.66
N GLN A 84 -5.45 -10.84 -4.41
CA GLN A 84 -6.68 -11.49 -3.94
C GLN A 84 -7.87 -10.53 -3.84
N VAL A 85 -7.63 -9.28 -3.45
CA VAL A 85 -8.66 -8.25 -3.41
C VAL A 85 -9.19 -7.98 -4.82
N ILE A 86 -8.29 -7.81 -5.79
CA ILE A 86 -8.65 -7.56 -7.18
C ILE A 86 -9.41 -8.74 -7.78
N ASP A 87 -9.01 -9.98 -7.49
CA ASP A 87 -9.75 -11.17 -7.92
C ASP A 87 -11.16 -11.22 -7.29
N ALA A 88 -11.29 -10.82 -6.02
CA ALA A 88 -12.59 -10.68 -5.36
C ALA A 88 -13.46 -9.59 -6.01
N LEU A 89 -12.86 -8.46 -6.43
CA LEU A 89 -13.52 -7.35 -7.14
C LEU A 89 -13.98 -7.72 -8.57
N LYS A 90 -13.60 -8.89 -9.10
CA LYS A 90 -14.12 -9.44 -10.35
C LYS A 90 -15.38 -10.29 -10.16
N ASN A 91 -15.77 -10.60 -8.92
CA ASN A 91 -16.96 -11.40 -8.62
C ASN A 91 -18.22 -10.53 -8.55
N SER A 92 -19.13 -10.68 -9.52
CA SER A 92 -20.34 -9.85 -9.62
C SER A 92 -21.22 -9.87 -8.37
N ASN A 93 -21.35 -11.02 -7.68
CA ASN A 93 -22.17 -11.10 -6.48
C ASN A 93 -21.58 -10.27 -5.33
N LEU A 94 -20.25 -10.28 -5.20
CA LEU A 94 -19.54 -9.52 -4.18
C LEU A 94 -19.54 -8.02 -4.52
N VAL A 95 -19.31 -7.69 -5.79
CA VAL A 95 -19.36 -6.31 -6.29
C VAL A 95 -20.71 -5.67 -6.06
N ASN A 96 -21.81 -6.39 -6.30
CA ASN A 96 -23.15 -5.84 -6.05
C ASN A 96 -23.34 -5.50 -4.57
N ALA A 97 -22.91 -6.39 -3.66
CA ALA A 97 -23.03 -6.14 -2.23
C ALA A 97 -22.09 -5.01 -1.75
N LEU A 98 -20.89 -4.90 -2.32
CA LEU A 98 -19.99 -3.77 -2.08
C LEU A 98 -20.60 -2.45 -2.56
N ARG A 99 -21.20 -2.45 -3.76
CA ARG A 99 -21.86 -1.27 -4.31
C ARG A 99 -23.04 -0.83 -3.44
N GLU A 100 -23.84 -1.78 -2.94
CA GLU A 100 -24.93 -1.50 -1.99
C GLU A 100 -24.42 -0.77 -0.74
N ASN A 101 -23.32 -1.26 -0.14
CA ASN A 101 -22.69 -0.58 0.99
C ASN A 101 -22.10 0.79 0.64
N PHE A 102 -21.52 0.92 -0.56
CA PHE A 102 -20.85 2.14 -1.01
C PHE A 102 -21.83 3.29 -1.27
N VAL A 103 -23.04 2.97 -1.73
CA VAL A 103 -24.08 3.97 -1.99
C VAL A 103 -24.99 4.24 -0.79
N ASP A 104 -24.82 3.50 0.31
CA ASP A 104 -25.63 3.68 1.52
C ASP A 104 -25.38 5.08 2.13
N PRO A 105 -26.40 5.96 2.16
CA PRO A 105 -26.23 7.32 2.62
C PRO A 105 -25.99 7.36 4.14
N PRO A 106 -25.05 8.19 4.63
CA PRO A 106 -24.87 8.37 6.06
C PRO A 106 -26.11 9.04 6.67
N PRO A 107 -26.32 8.90 8.00
CA PRO A 107 -27.36 9.62 8.70
C PRO A 107 -27.25 11.14 8.44
N THR A 108 -28.33 11.72 7.91
CA THR A 108 -28.36 13.14 7.53
C THR A 108 -28.92 13.98 8.68
N THR A 109 -28.11 14.92 9.15
CA THR A 109 -28.55 15.95 10.11
C THR A 109 -29.03 17.18 9.35
N VAL A 110 -30.34 17.44 9.35
CA VAL A 110 -30.92 18.65 8.77
C VAL A 110 -30.87 19.77 9.80
N VAL A 111 -30.23 20.90 9.47
CA VAL A 111 -30.10 22.08 10.35
C VAL A 111 -31.09 23.16 9.91
N GLY A 112 -31.76 23.82 10.85
CA GLY A 112 -32.57 25.03 10.59
C GLY A 112 -34.06 24.80 10.29
N HIS A 113 -34.54 23.55 10.30
CA HIS A 113 -35.95 23.19 10.06
C HIS A 113 -36.56 22.42 11.23
N ASP A 114 -36.10 22.65 12.46
CA ASP A 114 -36.46 21.83 13.64
C ASP A 114 -37.96 21.75 13.93
N SER A 115 -38.74 22.77 13.54
CA SER A 115 -40.18 22.85 13.73
C SER A 115 -41.02 22.39 12.52
N ASP A 116 -40.39 21.95 11.42
CA ASP A 116 -41.08 21.49 10.20
C ASP A 116 -40.60 20.07 9.81
N PRO A 117 -41.27 19.02 10.32
CA PRO A 117 -40.90 17.64 10.03
C PRO A 117 -41.01 17.27 8.54
N GLU A 118 -42.01 17.80 7.81
CA GLU A 118 -42.20 17.48 6.39
C GLU A 118 -41.05 18.03 5.55
N MET A 119 -40.62 19.26 5.81
CA MET A 119 -39.47 19.86 5.12
C MET A 119 -38.16 19.14 5.48
N ARG A 120 -38.00 18.69 6.73
CA ARG A 120 -36.84 17.89 7.15
C ARG A 120 -36.75 16.56 6.40
N ASP A 121 -37.86 15.82 6.34
CA ASP A 121 -37.92 14.53 5.67
C ASP A 121 -37.68 14.70 4.17
N PHE A 122 -38.23 15.75 3.55
CA PHE A 122 -37.98 16.10 2.16
C PHE A 122 -36.49 16.37 1.88
N ILE A 123 -35.85 17.22 2.69
CA ILE A 123 -34.42 17.54 2.54
C ILE A 123 -33.55 16.28 2.73
N ALA A 124 -33.86 15.46 3.73
CA ALA A 124 -33.14 14.22 3.98
C ALA A 124 -33.28 13.24 2.80
N ALA A 125 -34.48 13.09 2.23
CA ALA A 125 -34.74 12.22 1.09
C ALA A 125 -34.02 12.70 -0.18
N GLU A 126 -34.09 13.99 -0.50
CA GLU A 126 -33.39 14.55 -1.66
C GLU A 126 -31.86 14.49 -1.49
N GLY A 127 -31.36 14.74 -0.28
CA GLY A 127 -29.95 14.59 0.06
C GLY A 127 -29.46 13.15 -0.11
N ALA A 128 -30.22 12.17 0.40
CA ALA A 128 -29.92 10.75 0.23
C ALA A 128 -29.89 10.34 -1.25
N LYS A 129 -30.89 10.78 -2.04
CA LYS A 129 -30.95 10.51 -3.48
C LYS A 129 -29.76 11.09 -4.23
N MET A 130 -29.38 12.33 -3.93
CA MET A 130 -28.22 12.98 -4.53
C MET A 130 -26.92 12.27 -4.15
N TYR A 131 -26.78 11.85 -2.89
CA TYR A 131 -25.65 11.06 -2.42
C TYR A 131 -25.53 9.75 -3.21
N MET A 132 -26.62 8.97 -3.28
CA MET A 132 -26.65 7.68 -3.97
C MET A 132 -26.28 7.79 -5.46
N ASP A 133 -26.75 8.83 -6.16
CA ASP A 133 -26.40 9.06 -7.57
C ASP A 133 -24.91 9.39 -7.74
N MET A 134 -24.37 10.28 -6.90
CA MET A 134 -22.95 10.66 -6.96
C MET A 134 -22.02 9.51 -6.59
N THR A 135 -22.29 8.80 -5.49
CA THR A 135 -21.45 7.69 -5.04
C THR A 135 -21.59 6.46 -5.92
N GLY A 136 -22.79 6.23 -6.48
CA GLY A 136 -23.02 5.18 -7.47
C GLY A 136 -22.14 5.38 -8.71
N LYS A 137 -22.15 6.58 -9.30
CA LYS A 137 -21.27 6.91 -10.44
C LYS A 137 -19.80 6.75 -10.09
N ARG A 138 -19.39 7.26 -8.92
CA ARG A 138 -18.02 7.13 -8.44
C ARG A 138 -17.59 5.67 -8.31
N PHE A 139 -18.44 4.79 -7.78
CA PHE A 139 -18.14 3.36 -7.68
C PHE A 139 -17.99 2.73 -9.07
N ASP A 140 -18.93 3.04 -9.97
CA ASP A 140 -18.97 2.49 -11.33
C ASP A 140 -17.77 2.94 -12.19
N GLU A 141 -17.17 4.09 -11.88
CA GLU A 141 -15.92 4.58 -12.49
C GLU A 141 -14.68 3.97 -11.81
N LEU A 142 -14.63 3.98 -10.47
CA LEU A 142 -13.47 3.62 -9.68
C LEU A 142 -13.14 2.12 -9.77
N LEU A 143 -14.16 1.26 -9.79
CA LEU A 143 -13.99 -0.20 -9.83
C LEU A 143 -13.22 -0.68 -11.08
N PRO A 144 -13.69 -0.41 -12.32
CA PRO A 144 -12.99 -0.86 -13.53
C PRO A 144 -11.63 -0.19 -13.68
N GLU A 145 -11.50 1.08 -13.25
CA GLU A 145 -10.21 1.77 -13.26
C GLU A 145 -9.19 1.08 -12.34
N THR A 146 -9.58 0.74 -11.11
CA THR A 146 -8.71 0.09 -10.12
C THR A 146 -8.21 -1.26 -10.63
N ILE A 147 -9.10 -2.07 -11.22
CA ILE A 147 -8.74 -3.36 -11.81
C ILE A 147 -7.73 -3.15 -12.96
N ARG A 148 -8.02 -2.24 -13.88
CA ARG A 148 -7.14 -1.92 -15.02
C ARG A 148 -5.78 -1.41 -14.57
N MET A 149 -5.74 -0.52 -13.59
CA MET A 149 -4.49 0.01 -13.04
C MET A 149 -3.66 -1.10 -12.41
N PHE A 150 -4.28 -2.02 -11.66
CA PHE A 150 -3.57 -3.14 -11.04
C PHE A 150 -3.00 -4.09 -12.08
N GLU A 151 -3.78 -4.46 -13.10
CA GLU A 151 -3.32 -5.35 -14.18
C GLU A 151 -2.15 -4.73 -14.95
N LYS A 152 -2.21 -3.42 -15.26
CA LYS A 152 -1.11 -2.69 -15.87
C LYS A 152 0.12 -2.65 -14.97
N PHE A 153 -0.06 -2.42 -13.68
CA PHE A 153 1.02 -2.36 -12.70
C PHE A 153 1.69 -3.72 -12.50
N GLN A 154 0.91 -4.79 -12.37
CA GLN A 154 1.40 -6.16 -12.25
C GLN A 154 2.20 -6.60 -13.47
N ALA A 155 1.82 -6.14 -14.67
CA ALA A 155 2.55 -6.41 -15.91
C ALA A 155 3.79 -5.53 -16.13
N SER A 156 4.08 -4.58 -15.23
CA SER A 156 5.25 -3.70 -15.35
C SER A 156 6.56 -4.44 -15.08
N ASP A 157 7.64 -4.02 -15.74
CA ASP A 157 8.96 -4.59 -15.52
C ASP A 157 9.40 -4.49 -14.04
N LEU A 158 9.03 -3.40 -13.36
CA LEU A 158 9.32 -3.21 -11.94
C LEU A 158 8.64 -4.29 -11.09
N ALA A 159 7.34 -4.51 -11.27
CA ALA A 159 6.61 -5.54 -10.54
C ALA A 159 7.20 -6.94 -10.75
N ILE A 160 7.54 -7.27 -12.00
CA ILE A 160 8.15 -8.56 -12.36
C ILE A 160 9.52 -8.74 -11.67
N ARG A 161 10.36 -7.69 -11.67
CA ARG A 161 11.67 -7.72 -10.98
C ARG A 161 11.50 -7.92 -9.47
N VAL A 162 10.60 -7.17 -8.83
CA VAL A 162 10.35 -7.25 -7.38
C VAL A 162 9.82 -8.63 -6.96
N ASP A 163 8.86 -9.18 -7.70
CA ASP A 163 8.32 -10.52 -7.41
C ASP A 163 9.38 -11.63 -7.58
N SER A 164 10.21 -11.51 -8.62
CA SER A 164 11.32 -12.44 -8.88
C SER A 164 12.40 -12.38 -7.81
N ALA A 165 12.79 -11.17 -7.39
CA ALA A 165 13.86 -10.94 -6.43
C ALA A 165 13.55 -11.54 -5.05
N ARG A 166 12.33 -11.38 -4.52
CA ARG A 166 11.93 -11.99 -3.24
C ARG A 166 12.04 -13.50 -3.31
N SER A 167 11.53 -14.10 -4.38
CA SER A 167 11.49 -15.55 -4.54
C SER A 167 12.89 -16.16 -4.43
N LYS A 168 13.87 -15.57 -5.11
CA LYS A 168 15.24 -16.12 -5.17
C LYS A 168 16.15 -15.66 -4.03
N ILE A 169 16.08 -14.39 -3.63
CA ILE A 169 17.01 -13.81 -2.63
C ILE A 169 16.50 -14.05 -1.21
N ILE A 170 15.22 -13.72 -0.96
CA ILE A 170 14.69 -13.57 0.40
C ILE A 170 14.16 -14.90 0.94
N SER A 171 13.40 -15.61 0.11
CA SER A 171 12.73 -16.86 0.54
C SER A 171 13.65 -18.07 0.48
N HIS A 172 14.56 -18.14 -0.49
CA HIS A 172 15.31 -19.37 -0.77
C HIS A 172 16.82 -19.26 -0.63
N LYS A 173 17.37 -18.03 -0.49
CA LYS A 173 18.83 -17.79 -0.49
C LYS A 173 19.51 -18.59 -1.60
N GLU A 174 18.95 -18.49 -2.80
CA GLU A 174 19.33 -19.35 -3.91
C GLU A 174 20.79 -19.08 -4.31
N LEU A 175 21.50 -20.15 -4.66
CA LEU A 175 22.89 -20.10 -5.13
C LEU A 175 22.91 -19.93 -6.65
N GLN A 176 23.83 -19.10 -7.12
CA GLN A 176 24.18 -19.00 -8.54
C GLN A 176 25.68 -19.27 -8.72
N SER A 177 26.02 -19.76 -9.91
CA SER A 177 27.41 -19.94 -10.32
C SER A 177 27.77 -18.85 -11.32
N VAL A 178 28.71 -17.99 -10.95
CA VAL A 178 29.22 -16.91 -11.81
C VAL A 178 30.73 -17.13 -11.94
N GLU A 179 31.21 -17.28 -13.17
CA GLU A 179 32.64 -17.46 -13.48
C GLU A 179 33.35 -18.58 -12.69
N GLY A 180 32.62 -19.65 -12.36
CA GLY A 180 33.15 -20.80 -11.62
C GLY A 180 33.09 -20.68 -10.10
N GLU A 181 32.64 -19.53 -9.57
CA GLU A 181 32.44 -19.32 -8.13
C GLU A 181 30.95 -19.37 -7.77
N ARG A 182 30.65 -19.89 -6.58
CA ARG A 182 29.29 -19.94 -6.03
C ARG A 182 29.06 -18.72 -5.15
N ARG A 183 28.02 -17.94 -5.45
CA ARG A 183 27.52 -16.87 -4.58
C ARG A 183 26.01 -16.92 -4.44
N LEU A 184 25.48 -16.22 -3.44
CA LEU A 184 24.05 -15.99 -3.32
C LEU A 184 23.59 -14.96 -4.36
N TYR A 185 22.33 -15.06 -4.78
CA TYR A 185 21.66 -13.97 -5.50
C TYR A 185 21.60 -12.70 -4.64
N SER A 186 21.83 -11.55 -5.26
CA SER A 186 21.65 -10.21 -4.69
C SER A 186 20.66 -9.39 -5.54
N PRO A 187 20.12 -8.26 -5.04
CA PRO A 187 19.15 -7.46 -5.81
C PRO A 187 19.67 -7.01 -7.18
N VAL A 188 20.97 -6.71 -7.27
CA VAL A 188 21.63 -6.28 -8.50
C VAL A 188 21.50 -7.33 -9.61
N ASP A 189 21.44 -8.62 -9.26
CA ASP A 189 21.31 -9.72 -10.22
C ASP A 189 19.94 -9.76 -10.92
N PHE A 190 18.96 -9.02 -10.40
CA PHE A 190 17.63 -8.85 -10.99
C PHE A 190 17.52 -7.53 -11.75
N GLY A 191 18.61 -6.76 -11.83
CA GLY A 191 18.59 -5.39 -12.35
C GLY A 191 17.89 -4.40 -11.42
N LEU A 192 17.69 -4.77 -10.15
CA LEU A 192 17.08 -3.86 -9.18
C LEU A 192 18.04 -2.75 -8.76
N ARG A 193 17.51 -1.55 -8.68
CA ARG A 193 18.20 -0.32 -8.26
C ARG A 193 17.62 0.15 -6.93
N TRP A 194 18.38 0.98 -6.21
CA TRP A 194 17.92 1.57 -4.95
C TRP A 194 16.59 2.32 -5.10
N GLY A 195 16.40 3.06 -6.20
CA GLY A 195 15.15 3.77 -6.51
C GLY A 195 13.94 2.86 -6.76
N ASP A 196 14.14 1.59 -7.14
CA ASP A 196 13.02 0.67 -7.36
C ASP A 196 12.20 0.44 -6.07
N ALA A 197 12.80 0.60 -4.88
CA ALA A 197 12.07 0.52 -3.62
C ALA A 197 11.11 1.70 -3.42
N GLU A 198 11.50 2.90 -3.84
CA GLU A 198 10.61 4.08 -3.80
C GLU A 198 9.52 3.96 -4.87
N ASP A 199 9.91 3.56 -6.09
CA ASP A 199 9.01 3.43 -7.23
C ASP A 199 7.89 2.41 -6.96
N ILE A 200 8.21 1.26 -6.34
CA ILE A 200 7.19 0.24 -6.05
C ILE A 200 6.25 0.69 -4.94
N VAL A 201 6.74 1.39 -3.91
CA VAL A 201 5.91 1.94 -2.82
C VAL A 201 4.97 2.99 -3.39
N THR A 202 5.51 3.97 -4.12
CA THR A 202 4.75 5.08 -4.69
C THR A 202 3.75 4.60 -5.74
N GLY A 203 4.16 3.72 -6.64
CA GLY A 203 3.30 3.17 -7.70
C GLY A 203 2.14 2.32 -7.19
N ALA A 204 2.27 1.73 -6.00
CA ALA A 204 1.23 0.94 -5.35
C ALA A 204 0.23 1.76 -4.52
N ARG A 205 0.55 3.01 -4.18
CA ARG A 205 -0.24 3.88 -3.28
C ARG A 205 -1.71 3.90 -3.70
N ASP A 206 -1.99 4.43 -4.88
CA ASP A 206 -3.36 4.69 -5.31
C ASP A 206 -4.14 3.38 -5.49
N LEU A 207 -3.47 2.30 -5.90
CA LEU A 207 -4.09 0.97 -6.01
C LEU A 207 -4.60 0.47 -4.66
N ILE A 208 -3.79 0.57 -3.61
CA ILE A 208 -4.14 0.12 -2.26
C ILE A 208 -5.27 0.98 -1.70
N PHE A 209 -5.21 2.30 -1.86
CA PHE A 209 -6.22 3.19 -1.29
C PHE A 209 -7.52 3.23 -2.09
N ASN A 210 -7.48 2.98 -3.40
CA ASN A 210 -8.68 2.77 -4.20
C ASN A 210 -9.38 1.46 -3.81
N ALA A 211 -8.62 0.38 -3.58
CA ALA A 211 -9.17 -0.86 -3.05
C ALA A 211 -9.80 -0.65 -1.65
N ASN A 212 -9.15 0.13 -0.78
CA ASN A 212 -9.74 0.54 0.50
C ASN A 212 -11.03 1.34 0.35
N MET A 213 -11.06 2.31 -0.56
CA MET A 213 -12.27 3.08 -0.83
C MET A 213 -13.41 2.17 -1.29
N LEU A 214 -13.16 1.30 -2.27
CA LEU A 214 -14.16 0.38 -2.82
C LEU A 214 -14.73 -0.62 -1.79
N VAL A 215 -13.89 -1.07 -0.84
CA VAL A 215 -14.27 -2.13 0.11
C VAL A 215 -14.78 -1.56 1.43
N ASN A 216 -14.07 -0.60 2.01
CA ASN A 216 -14.35 -0.07 3.34
C ASN A 216 -15.08 1.28 3.32
N CYS A 217 -15.33 1.86 2.14
CA CYS A 217 -15.95 3.19 1.98
C CYS A 217 -15.23 4.28 2.78
N SER A 218 -13.91 4.14 2.96
CA SER A 218 -13.11 4.99 3.83
C SER A 218 -11.94 5.61 3.08
N SER A 219 -11.49 6.77 3.57
CA SER A 219 -10.32 7.48 3.07
C SER A 219 -9.38 7.80 4.22
N TYR A 220 -8.11 8.02 3.87
CA TYR A 220 -7.07 8.38 4.81
C TYR A 220 -6.47 9.73 4.42
N ASP A 221 -6.10 10.53 5.40
CA ASP A 221 -5.26 11.71 5.20
C ASP A 221 -3.79 11.27 5.05
N LEU A 222 -3.47 10.80 3.84
CA LEU A 222 -2.16 10.22 3.52
C LEU A 222 -1.02 11.20 3.76
N ASP A 223 -1.25 12.48 3.49
CA ASP A 223 -0.21 13.49 3.60
C ASP A 223 0.20 13.70 5.06
N SER A 224 -0.77 13.70 5.99
CA SER A 224 -0.48 13.73 7.43
C SER A 224 0.30 12.49 7.89
N PHE A 225 -0.11 11.28 7.48
CA PHE A 225 0.60 10.05 7.85
C PHE A 225 2.03 10.03 7.30
N PHE A 226 2.21 10.36 6.03
CA PHE A 226 3.51 10.34 5.38
C PHE A 226 4.44 11.41 5.95
N SER A 227 3.92 12.60 6.22
CA SER A 227 4.67 13.66 6.90
C SER A 227 5.13 13.21 8.29
N ALA A 228 4.27 12.53 9.05
CA ALA A 228 4.63 11.99 10.37
C ALA A 228 5.75 10.93 10.27
N HIS A 229 5.70 10.05 9.27
CA HIS A 229 6.76 9.06 9.02
C HIS A 229 8.10 9.73 8.68
N ILE A 230 8.08 10.71 7.78
CA ILE A 230 9.26 11.48 7.39
C ILE A 230 9.86 12.22 8.58
N ASN A 231 9.03 12.94 9.36
CA ASN A 231 9.47 13.65 10.56
C ASN A 231 10.08 12.70 11.61
N SER A 232 9.50 11.50 11.78
CA SER A 232 10.03 10.48 12.68
C SER A 232 11.40 9.98 12.22
N ALA A 233 11.58 9.72 10.93
CA ALA A 233 12.86 9.32 10.36
C ALA A 233 13.92 10.41 10.49
N GLN A 234 13.57 11.67 10.16
CA GLN A 234 14.46 12.82 10.33
C GLN A 234 14.89 12.97 11.78
N THR A 235 13.96 12.86 12.73
CA THR A 235 14.25 12.92 14.17
C THR A 235 15.20 11.80 14.56
N PHE A 236 14.95 10.56 14.13
CA PHE A 236 15.81 9.40 14.40
C PHE A 236 17.25 9.61 13.94
N TRP A 237 17.44 10.10 12.70
CA TRP A 237 18.77 10.36 12.15
C TRP A 237 19.47 11.60 12.73
N SER A 238 18.70 12.52 13.33
CA SER A 238 19.23 13.76 13.90
C SER A 238 19.74 13.63 15.33
N ILE A 239 19.52 12.51 16.04
CA ILE A 239 19.89 12.35 17.46
C ILE A 239 21.43 12.37 17.59
N PRO A 240 22.04 13.42 18.16
CA PRO A 240 23.46 13.43 18.45
C PRO A 240 23.71 12.56 19.69
N LYS A 241 24.90 11.96 19.81
CA LYS A 241 25.34 11.37 21.09
C LYS A 241 25.24 12.45 22.18
N LYS A 242 24.54 12.15 23.28
CA LYS A 242 24.82 12.84 24.54
C LYS A 242 26.30 12.55 24.85
N ALA A 243 27.09 13.61 24.93
CA ALA A 243 28.50 13.58 25.33
C ALA A 243 28.65 12.97 26.73
#